data_AF-A0A961ICT1-F1
#
_entry.id   AF-A0A961ICT1-F1
#
_cell.length_a   1.000
_cell.length_b   1.000
_cell.length_c   1.000
_cell.angle_alpha   90.00
_cell.angle_beta   90.00
_cell.angle_gamma   90.00
#
_symmetry.space_group_name_H-M   'P 1'
#
loop_
_entity.id
_entity.type
_entity.pdbx_description
1 polymer ?
#
loop_
_entity_poly.entity_id
_entity_poly.type
_entity_poly.pdbx_seq_one_letter_code
_entity_poly.pdbx_strand_id
1 'polypeptide(L)' 'VTAGFGDVGFCGYWTLEISTIQPIRIYPGIQICQIFYHTVEGDIINYKSGKYQNNREIQPSLLYRDFENGA' A
#
# COMPACT_ATOMS: atom_id res chain seq x y z
N VAL A 1 3.28 8.29 -10.41
CA VAL A 1 3.92 6.98 -10.17
C VAL A 1 3.31 6.43 -8.91
N THR A 2 2.68 5.26 -8.96
CA THR A 2 2.12 4.57 -7.79
C THR A 2 3.21 3.74 -7.10
N ALA A 3 3.04 3.42 -5.82
CA ALA A 3 3.87 2.41 -5.18
C ALA A 3 3.47 1.03 -5.73
N GLY A 4 4.37 0.38 -6.48
CA GLY A 4 4.10 -0.88 -7.17
C GLY A 4 4.51 -2.15 -6.41
N PHE A 5 5.20 -2.01 -5.27
CA PHE A 5 5.75 -3.12 -4.49
C PHE A 5 5.26 -3.07 -3.05
N GLY A 6 5.02 -4.24 -2.47
CA GLY A 6 4.79 -4.40 -1.04
C GLY A 6 6.09 -4.68 -0.32
N ASP A 7 6.25 -4.08 0.86
CA ASP A 7 7.42 -4.33 1.71
C ASP A 7 7.30 -5.68 2.42
N VAL A 8 8.43 -6.38 2.58
CA VAL A 8 8.47 -7.67 3.30
C VAL A 8 8.05 -7.43 4.75
N GLY A 9 7.07 -8.21 5.24
CA GLY A 9 6.53 -8.05 6.60
C GLY A 9 5.39 -7.02 6.73
N PHE A 10 4.92 -6.41 5.64
CA PHE A 10 3.66 -5.65 5.67
C PHE A 10 2.47 -6.56 6.00
N CYS A 11 1.58 -6.09 6.88
CA CYS A 11 0.37 -6.76 7.29
C CYS A 11 -0.78 -5.74 7.34
N GLY A 12 -1.77 -5.91 6.47
CA GLY A 12 -2.91 -5.00 6.37
C GLY A 12 -3.61 -5.08 5.01
N TYR A 13 -4.56 -4.17 4.82
CA TYR A 13 -5.26 -3.92 3.57
C TYR A 13 -4.42 -3.04 2.64
N TRP A 14 -4.43 -3.37 1.36
CA TRP A 14 -3.79 -2.58 0.31
C TRP A 14 -4.71 -1.42 -0.07
N THR A 15 -4.23 -0.18 0.09
CA THR A 15 -4.94 1.00 -0.43
C THR A 15 -4.63 1.12 -1.92
N LEU A 16 -5.65 1.00 -2.77
CA LEU A 16 -5.51 1.09 -4.22
C LEU A 16 -5.76 2.52 -4.70
N GLU A 17 -4.81 3.08 -5.43
CA GLU A 17 -4.97 4.34 -6.14
C GLU A 17 -5.67 4.08 -7.48
N ILE A 18 -6.93 4.51 -7.60
CA ILE A 18 -7.76 4.29 -8.78
C ILE A 18 -7.97 5.62 -9.51
N SER A 19 -7.67 5.65 -10.80
CA SER A 19 -8.04 6.75 -11.70
C SER A 19 -8.77 6.22 -12.92
N THR A 20 -9.69 7.01 -13.47
CA THR A 20 -10.57 6.59 -14.56
C THR A 20 -10.54 7.64 -15.67
N ILE A 21 -10.22 7.22 -16.90
CA ILE A 21 -10.21 8.12 -18.07
C ILE A 21 -11.64 8.38 -18.57
N GLN A 22 -12.49 7.36 -18.50
CA GLN A 22 -13.90 7.43 -18.87
C GLN A 22 -14.76 7.04 -17.66
N PRO A 23 -16.02 7.52 -17.58
CA PRO A 23 -16.93 7.14 -16.50
C PRO A 23 -17.12 5.63 -16.43
N ILE A 24 -16.87 5.06 -15.25
CA ILE A 24 -17.04 3.62 -14.97
C ILE A 24 -17.64 3.45 -13.58
N ARG A 25 -18.41 2.36 -13.40
CA ARG A 25 -18.95 1.96 -12.09
C ARG A 25 -18.25 0.68 -11.64
N ILE A 26 -17.66 0.74 -10.45
CA ILE A 26 -16.98 -0.37 -9.79
C ILE A 26 -17.90 -0.87 -8.66
N TYR A 27 -18.17 -2.17 -8.63
CA TYR A 27 -19.03 -2.79 -7.60
C TYR A 27 -18.20 -3.50 -6.54
N PRO A 28 -18.63 -3.50 -5.26
CA PRO A 28 -17.95 -4.27 -4.21
C PRO A 28 -17.86 -5.76 -4.53
N GLY A 29 -16.75 -6.40 -4.15
CA GLY A 29 -16.54 -7.85 -4.28
C GLY A 29 -16.01 -8.33 -5.63
N ILE A 30 -15.88 -7.45 -6.62
CA ILE A 30 -15.24 -7.82 -7.89
C ILE A 30 -13.71 -7.86 -7.74
N GLN A 31 -13.06 -8.70 -8.55
CA GLN A 31 -11.61 -8.72 -8.66
C GLN A 31 -11.14 -7.46 -9.41
N ILE A 32 -10.20 -6.70 -8.82
CA ILE A 32 -9.75 -5.41 -9.37
C ILE A 32 -8.23 -5.29 -9.55
N CYS A 33 -7.45 -6.15 -8.89
CA CYS A 33 -6.01 -6.19 -9.02
C CYS A 33 -5.50 -7.61 -8.74
N GLN A 34 -4.22 -7.82 -9.05
CA GLN A 34 -3.52 -9.08 -8.79
C GLN A 34 -2.24 -8.78 -8.00
N ILE A 35 -1.83 -9.75 -7.18
CA ILE A 35 -0.55 -9.71 -6.47
C ILE A 35 0.33 -10.81 -7.07
N PHE A 36 1.57 -10.46 -7.35
CA PHE A 36 2.60 -11.42 -7.70
C PHE A 36 3.73 -11.31 -6.68
N TYR A 37 4.39 -12.44 -6.41
CA TYR A 37 5.41 -12.53 -5.38
C TYR A 37 6.78 -12.74 -6.03
N HIS A 38 7.76 -11.99 -5.56
CA HIS A 38 9.16 -12.26 -5.81
C HIS A 38 9.76 -13.03 -4.64
N THR A 39 10.66 -13.96 -4.95
CA THR A 39 11.52 -14.55 -3.92
C THR A 39 12.55 -13.51 -3.51
N VAL A 40 12.75 -13.33 -2.21
CA VAL A 40 13.73 -12.42 -1.63
C VAL A 40 14.82 -13.26 -0.95
N GLU A 41 16.08 -12.89 -1.17
CA GLU A 41 17.25 -13.60 -0.63
C GLU A 41 18.11 -12.66 0.23
N GLY A 42 18.85 -13.21 1.19
CA GLY A 42 19.73 -12.46 2.09
C GLY A 42 19.06 -11.99 3.38
N ASP A 43 19.68 -11.01 4.04
CA ASP A 43 19.17 -10.43 5.29
C ASP A 43 17.95 -9.56 5.02
N ILE A 44 16.82 -9.91 5.65
CA ILE A 44 15.54 -9.24 5.46
C ILE A 44 15.26 -8.30 6.63
N ILE A 45 15.06 -7.02 6.33
CA ILE A 45 14.53 -6.04 7.28
C ILE A 45 13.02 -5.93 7.06
N ASN A 46 12.25 -6.46 8.00
CA ASN A 46 10.80 -6.37 7.94
C ASN A 46 10.31 -4.92 8.02
N TYR A 47 9.22 -4.66 7.32
CA TYR A 47 8.49 -3.40 7.34
C TYR A 47 8.08 -3.03 8.76
N LYS A 48 8.65 -1.92 9.23
CA LYS A 48 8.34 -1.32 10.53
C LYS A 48 8.04 0.16 10.32
N SER A 49 6.79 0.46 9.97
CA SER A 49 6.32 1.83 9.81
C SER A 49 5.13 2.08 10.72
N GLY A 50 5.15 3.20 11.43
CA GLY A 50 3.99 3.71 12.19
C GLY A 50 2.92 4.36 11.30
N LYS A 51 3.12 4.39 9.98
CA LYS A 51 2.15 5.00 9.05
C LYS A 51 1.08 4.00 8.62
N TYR A 52 1.47 2.87 8.05
CA TYR A 52 0.54 2.02 7.29
C TYR A 52 0.45 0.57 7.79
N GLN A 53 1.32 0.14 8.71
CA GLN A 53 1.32 -1.22 9.25
C GLN A 53 0.07 -1.50 10.10
N ASN A 54 -0.52 -2.70 9.97
CA ASN A 54 -1.72 -3.13 10.67
C ASN A 54 -2.95 -2.21 10.48
N ASN A 55 -3.09 -1.58 9.30
CA ASN A 55 -4.30 -0.84 8.98
C ASN A 55 -5.53 -1.79 8.96
N ARG A 56 -6.72 -1.22 9.13
CA ARG A 56 -7.99 -1.98 9.15
C ARG A 56 -8.92 -1.66 8.00
N GLU A 57 -8.65 -0.57 7.28
CA GLU A 57 -9.42 -0.08 6.13
C GLU A 57 -8.49 0.70 5.19
N ILE A 58 -9.07 1.36 4.19
CA ILE A 58 -8.36 2.31 3.32
C ILE A 58 -7.70 3.41 4.16
N GLN A 59 -6.45 3.75 3.82
CA GLN A 59 -5.67 4.70 4.60
C GLN A 59 -5.33 5.93 3.77
N PRO A 60 -5.64 7.15 4.23
CA PRO A 60 -5.14 8.36 3.58
C PRO A 60 -3.62 8.45 3.68
N SER A 61 -3.01 9.27 2.82
CA SER A 61 -1.58 9.56 2.88
C SER A 61 -1.20 10.14 4.23
N LEU A 62 -0.13 9.61 4.82
CA LEU A 62 0.49 10.09 6.05
C LEU A 62 1.88 10.69 5.78
N LEU A 63 2.11 11.19 4.56
CA LEU A 63 3.36 11.84 4.17
C LEU A 63 3.69 13.03 5.08
N TYR A 64 2.67 13.75 5.56
CA TYR A 64 2.85 14.91 6.44
C TYR A 64 3.68 14.59 7.71
N ARG A 65 3.62 13.34 8.22
CA ARG A 65 4.36 12.90 9.42
C ARG A 65 5.88 12.88 9.23
N ASP A 66 6.36 12.83 7.99
CA ASP A 66 7.81 12.92 7.73
C ASP A 66 8.33 14.33 7.99
N PHE A 67 7.50 15.35 7.78
CA PHE A 67 7.87 16.73 8.02
C PHE A 67 7.80 17.11 9.51
N GLU A 68 7.00 16.40 10.31
CA GLU A 68 6.89 16.63 11.76
C GLU A 68 8.14 16.17 12.53
N ASN A 69 8.84 15.16 12.02
CA ASN A 69 9.99 14.58 12.72
C ASN A 69 11.32 15.29 12.43
N GLY A 70 11.31 16.40 11.67
CA GLY A 70 12.50 17.13 11.28
C GLY A 70 13.35 16.34 10.28
N ALA A 71 13.42 16.83 9.05
CA ALA A 71 14.40 16.33 8.08
C ALA A 71 15.84 16.60 8.57
#